data_AF-A0A7C2ITF0-F1
#
_entry.id   AF-A0A7C2ITF0-F1
#
_cell.length_a   1.000
_cell.length_b   1.000
_cell.length_c   1.000
_cell.angle_alpha   90.00
_cell.angle_beta   90.00
_cell.angle_gamma   90.00
#
_symmetry.space_group_name_H-M   'P 1'
#
loop_
_entity.id
_entity.type
_entity.pdbx_description
1 polymer ?
#
loop_
_entity_poly.entity_id
_entity_poly.type
_entity_poly.pdbx_seq_one_letter_code
_entity_poly.pdbx_strand_id
1 'polypeptide(L)'
;MTQQALVKKSHGLAQFVATIRDEPGLTILDLGGISQENVTFITSLGHRLYSEDLLRTLDSFTAEEDSPGGPTQRAQIEAFLGQCFEFASGTLDGV
;
A
#
# COMPACT_ATOMS: atom_id res chain seq x y z
N MET A 1 -6.35 23.99 -23.98
CA MET A 1 -5.62 24.45 -22.78
C MET A 1 -5.03 23.21 -22.11
N THR A 2 -3.70 23.04 -22.17
CA THR A 2 -3.00 21.94 -21.50
C THR A 2 -2.87 22.28 -20.02
N GLN A 3 -3.58 21.54 -19.17
CA GLN A 3 -3.44 21.66 -17.73
C GLN A 3 -2.04 21.14 -17.35
N GLN A 4 -1.15 22.05 -16.95
CA GLN A 4 0.12 21.66 -16.35
C GLN A 4 -0.18 20.91 -15.05
N ALA A 5 0.20 19.64 -14.98
CA ALA A 5 0.12 18.87 -13.75
C ALA A 5 1.03 19.53 -12.70
N LEU A 6 0.43 19.97 -11.60
CA LEU A 6 1.16 20.56 -10.48
C LEU A 6 1.96 19.44 -9.81
N VAL A 7 3.28 19.41 -10.03
CA VAL A 7 4.16 18.44 -9.38
C VAL A 7 4.28 18.81 -7.91
N LYS A 8 3.46 18.18 -7.06
CA LYS A 8 3.61 18.29 -5.61
C LYS A 8 4.86 17.54 -5.18
N LYS A 9 5.83 18.25 -4.60
CA LYS A 9 6.98 17.62 -3.95
C LYS A 9 6.52 16.98 -2.64
N SER A 10 6.73 15.67 -2.52
CA SER A 10 6.54 14.93 -1.27
C SER A 10 7.90 14.67 -0.63
N HIS A 11 8.17 15.33 0.50
CA HIS A 11 9.40 15.11 1.27
C HIS A 11 9.46 13.69 1.83
N GLY A 12 8.32 13.12 2.23
CA GLY A 12 8.22 11.75 2.69
C GLY A 12 8.60 10.75 1.60
N LEU A 13 8.08 10.93 0.37
CA LEU A 13 8.44 10.08 -0.77
C LEU A 13 9.93 10.22 -1.11
N ALA A 14 10.47 11.44 -1.08
CA ALA A 14 11.89 11.67 -1.34
C ALA A 14 12.78 10.96 -0.31
N GLN A 15 12.42 11.04 0.98
CA GLN A 15 13.16 10.36 2.05
C GLN A 15 13.02 8.83 1.97
N PHE A 16 11.82 8.31 1.67
CA PHE A 16 11.61 6.89 1.47
C PHE A 16 12.49 6.34 0.36
N VAL A 17 12.48 6.99 -0.82
CA VAL A 17 13.31 6.61 -1.96
C VAL A 17 14.80 6.70 -1.63
N ALA A 18 15.23 7.71 -0.86
CA ALA A 18 16.61 7.81 -0.41
C ALA A 18 17.00 6.63 0.50
N THR A 19 16.11 6.25 1.42
CA THR A 19 16.35 5.18 2.39
C THR A 19 16.48 3.81 1.72
N ILE A 20 15.57 3.46 0.81
CA ILE A 20 15.59 2.14 0.16
C ILE A 20 16.76 1.98 -0.82
N ARG A 21 17.31 3.08 -1.36
CA ARG A 21 18.46 3.01 -2.29
C ARG A 21 19.73 2.51 -1.62
N ASP A 22 19.87 2.75 -0.32
CA ASP A 22 21.07 2.36 0.43
C ASP A 22 20.96 0.93 1.01
N GLU A 23 19.79 0.29 0.88
CA GLU A 23 19.50 -1.03 1.44
C GLU A 23 19.12 -2.05 0.35
N PRO A 24 19.97 -3.04 0.02
CA PRO A 24 19.69 -3.95 -1.09
C PRO A 24 18.60 -4.97 -0.74
N GLY A 25 17.80 -5.36 -1.74
CA GLY A 25 16.99 -6.59 -1.66
C GLY A 25 15.74 -6.54 -0.77
N LEU A 26 15.32 -5.34 -0.33
CA LEU A 26 14.10 -5.12 0.45
C LEU A 26 12.84 -5.68 -0.22
N THR A 27 11.86 -6.01 0.60
CA THR A 27 10.51 -6.43 0.21
C THR A 27 9.52 -5.35 0.63
N ILE A 28 8.96 -4.64 -0.34
CA ILE A 28 8.12 -3.46 -0.12
C ILE A 28 6.67 -3.80 -0.43
N LEU A 29 5.74 -3.32 0.41
CA LEU A 29 4.30 -3.37 0.16
C LEU A 29 3.81 -2.02 -0.39
N ASP A 30 3.23 -2.02 -1.59
CA ASP A 30 2.53 -0.87 -2.17
C ASP A 30 1.03 -0.99 -1.90
N LEU A 31 0.42 0.03 -1.29
CA LEU A 31 -1.01 0.06 -0.95
C LEU A 31 -1.87 0.80 -2.00
N GLY A 32 -1.26 1.30 -3.07
CA GLY A 32 -1.93 2.06 -4.13
C GLY A 32 -2.48 1.23 -5.29
N GLY A 33 -2.36 -0.10 -5.23
CA GLY A 33 -2.65 -0.99 -6.33
C GLY A 33 -1.50 -1.11 -7.35
N ILE A 34 -1.66 -2.00 -8.33
CA ILE A 34 -0.57 -2.32 -9.27
C ILE A 34 -0.36 -1.18 -10.29
N SER A 35 0.82 -0.56 -10.23
CA SER A 35 1.32 0.36 -11.24
C SER A 35 2.60 -0.18 -11.88
N GLN A 36 2.62 -0.30 -13.20
CA GLN A 36 3.82 -0.76 -13.92
C GLN A 36 5.02 0.17 -13.73
N GLU A 37 4.77 1.45 -13.48
CA GLU A 37 5.82 2.42 -13.20
C GLU A 37 6.46 2.14 -11.82
N ASN A 38 5.64 1.85 -10.80
CA ASN A 38 6.13 1.47 -9.47
C ASN A 38 6.88 0.13 -9.52
N VAL A 39 6.30 -0.88 -10.19
CA VAL A 39 6.94 -2.19 -10.37
C VAL A 39 8.32 -2.03 -11.02
N THR A 40 8.40 -1.29 -12.13
CA THR A 40 9.67 -1.08 -12.84
C THR A 40 10.67 -0.31 -11.98
N PHE A 41 10.23 0.78 -11.34
CA PHE A 41 11.10 1.60 -10.52
C PHE A 41 11.69 0.80 -9.34
N ILE A 42 10.84 0.15 -8.54
CA ILE A 42 11.25 -0.58 -7.34
C ILE A 42 12.14 -1.78 -7.69
N THR A 43 11.74 -2.58 -8.69
CA THR A 43 12.54 -3.75 -9.09
C THR A 43 13.87 -3.37 -9.75
N SER A 44 13.96 -2.20 -10.41
CA SER A 44 15.23 -1.69 -10.95
C SER A 44 16.26 -1.34 -9.85
N LEU A 45 15.80 -1.11 -8.62
CA LEU A 45 16.66 -0.92 -7.45
C LEU A 45 17.07 -2.26 -6.79
N GLY A 46 16.58 -3.39 -7.31
CA GLY A 46 16.87 -4.73 -6.78
C GLY A 46 15.93 -5.18 -5.65
N HIS A 47 14.83 -4.47 -5.42
CA HIS A 47 13.83 -4.83 -4.41
C HIS A 47 12.72 -5.72 -4.98
N ARG A 48 11.94 -6.33 -4.09
CA ARG A 48 10.66 -6.98 -4.39
C ARG A 48 9.51 -6.04 -4.04
N LEU A 49 8.44 -6.08 -4.83
CA LEU A 49 7.23 -5.29 -4.62
C LEU A 49 6.01 -6.22 -4.55
N TYR A 50 5.29 -6.15 -3.44
CA TYR A 50 3.90 -6.62 -3.34
C TYR A 50 2.98 -5.43 -3.51
N SER A 51 1.81 -5.62 -4.12
CA SER A 51 0.85 -4.54 -4.33
C SER A 51 -0.53 -4.96 -3.90
N GLU A 52 -1.15 -4.16 -3.05
CA GLU A 52 -2.53 -4.25 -2.59
C GLU A 52 -3.29 -3.00 -3.04
N ASP A 53 -4.51 -3.18 -3.54
CA ASP A 53 -5.40 -2.06 -3.89
C ASP A 53 -6.29 -1.74 -2.69
N LEU A 54 -5.69 -1.11 -1.68
CA LEU A 54 -6.29 -0.96 -0.34
C LEU A 54 -7.65 -0.26 -0.38
N LEU A 55 -7.77 0.80 -1.20
CA LEU A 55 -9.00 1.59 -1.32
C LEU A 55 -10.09 0.79 -2.02
N ARG A 56 -9.76 0.05 -3.08
CA ARG A 56 -10.74 -0.80 -3.74
C ARG A 56 -11.19 -1.94 -2.85
N THR A 57 -10.28 -2.52 -2.05
CA THR A 57 -10.64 -3.52 -1.05
C THR A 57 -11.57 -2.90 -0.01
N LEU A 58 -11.28 -1.70 0.48
CA LEU A 58 -12.15 -0.98 1.42
C LEU A 58 -13.54 -0.72 0.85
N ASP A 59 -13.64 -0.29 -0.42
CA ASP A 59 -14.91 -0.04 -1.11
C ASP A 59 -15.78 -1.30 -1.26
N SER A 60 -15.17 -2.49 -1.20
CA SER A 60 -15.92 -3.75 -1.23
C SER A 60 -16.68 -4.05 0.07
N PHE A 61 -16.34 -3.36 1.17
CA PHE A 61 -17.05 -3.46 2.44
C PHE A 61 -18.18 -2.44 2.48
N THR A 62 -19.42 -2.92 2.51
CA THR A 62 -20.59 -2.07 2.72
C THR A 62 -20.80 -1.80 4.22
N ALA A 63 -21.13 -0.57 4.56
CA ALA A 63 -21.56 -0.23 5.91
C ALA A 63 -22.88 -0.95 6.23
N GLU A 64 -22.81 -2.03 7.00
CA GLU A 64 -24.01 -2.62 7.61
C GLU A 64 -24.45 -1.79 8.84
N GLU A 65 -25.74 -1.83 9.16
CA GLU A 65 -26.43 -0.99 10.15
C GLU A 65 -26.09 -1.27 11.63
N ASP A 66 -24.88 -1.74 11.93
CA ASP A 66 -24.44 -1.90 13.31
C ASP A 66 -23.94 -0.56 13.88
N SER A 67 -24.12 -0.35 15.19
CA SER A 67 -23.52 0.78 15.89
C SER A 67 -21.99 0.78 15.71
N PRO A 68 -21.31 1.95 15.65
CA PRO A 68 -19.85 2.00 15.61
C PRO A 68 -19.22 1.15 16.72
N GLY A 69 -18.27 0.30 16.36
CA GLY A 69 -17.65 -0.68 17.24
C GLY A 69 -18.51 -1.92 17.50
N GLY A 70 -19.60 -2.14 16.75
CA GLY A 70 -20.44 -3.32 16.83
C GLY A 70 -19.73 -4.61 16.38
N PRO A 71 -20.30 -5.79 16.67
CA PRO A 71 -19.75 -7.07 16.24
C PRO A 71 -19.51 -7.16 14.73
N THR A 72 -20.45 -6.67 13.90
CA THR A 72 -20.32 -6.74 12.43
C THR A 72 -19.15 -5.90 11.95
N GLN A 73 -19.03 -4.66 12.44
CA GLN A 73 -17.91 -3.79 12.06
C GLN A 73 -16.56 -4.40 12.47
N ARG A 74 -16.46 -5.01 13.65
CA ARG A 74 -15.21 -5.67 14.07
C ARG A 74 -14.84 -6.83 13.15
N ALA A 75 -15.81 -7.66 12.77
CA ALA A 75 -15.57 -8.78 11.85
C ALA A 75 -15.16 -8.29 10.45
N GLN A 76 -15.77 -7.20 9.96
CA GLN A 76 -15.38 -6.57 8.69
C GLN A 76 -13.96 -5.99 8.73
N ILE A 77 -13.58 -5.33 9.83
CA ILE A 77 -12.21 -4.83 10.03
C ILE A 77 -11.22 -6.00 10.03
N GLU A 78 -11.51 -7.08 10.75
CA GLU A 78 -10.65 -8.27 10.80
C GLU A 78 -10.51 -8.91 9.42
N ALA A 79 -11.61 -9.05 8.67
CA ALA A 79 -11.60 -9.56 7.31
C ALA A 79 -10.80 -8.66 6.34
N PHE A 80 -10.97 -7.34 6.44
CA PHE A 80 -10.21 -6.37 5.65
C PHE A 80 -8.71 -6.46 5.94
N LEU A 81 -8.33 -6.51 7.21
CA LEU A 81 -6.93 -6.62 7.63
C LEU A 81 -6.32 -7.95 7.18
N GLY A 82 -7.07 -9.05 7.32
CA GLY A 82 -6.65 -10.36 6.79
C GLY A 82 -6.43 -10.31 5.29
N GLN A 83 -7.36 -9.74 4.53
CA GLN A 83 -7.25 -9.67 3.07
C GLN A 83 -6.05 -8.83 2.59
N CYS A 84 -5.77 -7.69 3.24
CA CYS A 84 -4.73 -6.76 2.79
C CYS A 84 -3.35 -7.00 3.41
N PHE A 85 -3.26 -7.71 4.54
CA PHE A 85 -2.01 -7.79 5.31
C PHE A 85 -1.65 -9.21 5.77
N GLU A 86 -2.19 -10.26 5.15
CA GLU A 86 -1.83 -11.66 5.42
C GLU A 86 -0.44 -12.02 4.84
N PHE A 87 0.60 -11.45 5.44
CA PHE A 87 2.00 -11.75 5.16
C PHE A 87 2.62 -12.47 6.35
N ALA A 88 3.49 -13.47 6.08
CA ALA A 88 4.26 -14.11 7.14
C ALA A 88 5.20 -13.10 7.82
N SER A 89 5.44 -13.27 9.12
CA SER A 89 6.34 -12.39 9.87
C SER A 89 7.74 -12.37 9.23
N GLY A 90 8.33 -11.18 9.10
CA GLY A 90 9.63 -10.97 8.46
C GLY A 90 9.61 -11.01 6.93
N THR A 91 8.44 -11.08 6.29
CA THR A 91 8.33 -11.01 4.82
C THR A 91 8.51 -9.59 4.30
N LEU A 92 7.97 -8.60 5.00
CA LEU A 92 7.97 -7.20 4.58
C LEU A 92 9.03 -6.41 5.34
N ASP A 93 9.74 -5.55 4.61
CA ASP A 93 10.76 -4.65 5.13
C ASP A 93 10.29 -3.17 5.13
N GLY A 94 9.18 -2.87 4.45
CA GLY A 94 8.60 -1.53 4.39
C GLY A 94 7.24 -1.45 3.68
N VAL A 95 6.57 -0.30 3.87
CA VAL A 95 5.28 0.10 3.25
C VAL A 95 5.32 1.58 2.87
#